data_AF-A0AB33VBJ9-F1
#
_entry.id   AF-A0AB33VBJ9-F1
#
_cell.length_a   1.000
_cell.length_b   1.000
_cell.length_c   1.000
_cell.angle_alpha   90.00
_cell.angle_beta   90.00
_cell.angle_gamma   90.00
#
_symmetry.space_group_name_H-M   'P 1'
#
loop_
_entity.id
_entity.type
_entity.pdbx_description
1 polymer ?
#
loop_
_entity_poly.entity_id
_entity_poly.type
_entity_poly.pdbx_seq_one_letter_code
_entity_poly.pdbx_strand_id
1 'polypeptide(L)'
;MKRQMSFAEAESAGKKRVTKRQRFLAEMEKVVPWQRLLSAIGPHYPRGERGRPPIGLERMLRIYFLQQWYGLSDEGLEDALHDSMAMRAFAGIDLAVEDVPDATTLLKFRRLLNEHDLTRKLFDEIGIMLCERGLMMKKAHRGATS
;
A
#
# COMPACT_ATOMS: atom_id res chain seq x y z
N MET A 1 14.17 17.03 -49.05
CA MET A 1 13.78 15.78 -48.37
C MET A 1 13.05 16.13 -47.07
N LYS A 2 11.72 15.99 -47.02
CA LYS A 2 10.93 16.22 -45.80
C LYS A 2 10.87 14.89 -45.03
N ARG A 3 11.39 14.89 -43.80
CA ARG A 3 11.30 13.75 -42.88
C ARG A 3 9.83 13.55 -42.53
N GLN A 4 9.24 12.50 -43.07
CA GLN A 4 7.91 12.04 -42.73
C GLN A 4 8.00 11.40 -41.34
N MET A 5 7.45 12.07 -40.33
CA MET A 5 7.25 11.43 -39.02
C MET A 5 6.30 10.25 -39.24
N SER A 6 6.72 9.07 -38.81
CA SER A 6 5.93 7.86 -38.94
C SER A 6 4.65 7.99 -38.12
N PHE A 7 3.51 7.61 -38.71
CA PHE A 7 2.21 7.58 -38.04
C PHE A 7 2.25 6.73 -36.74
N ALA A 8 3.19 5.78 -36.65
CA ALA A 8 3.42 4.95 -35.47
C ALA A 8 4.00 5.72 -34.26
N GLU A 9 4.71 6.83 -34.47
CA GLU A 9 5.23 7.66 -33.36
C GLU A 9 4.14 8.58 -32.79
N ALA A 10 3.12 8.93 -33.58
CA ALA A 10 2.00 9.77 -33.14
C ALA A 10 0.92 8.98 -32.38
N GLU A 11 0.71 7.68 -32.67
CA GLU A 11 -0.30 6.88 -31.97
C GLU A 11 0.11 6.45 -30.55
N SER A 12 1.40 6.44 -30.21
CA SER A 12 1.86 6.15 -28.84
C SER A 12 1.71 7.34 -27.86
N ALA A 13 1.33 8.52 -28.35
CA ALA A 13 1.20 9.72 -27.53
C ALA A 13 -0.13 9.84 -26.75
N GLY A 14 -1.09 8.92 -26.93
CA GLY A 14 -2.48 9.13 -26.47
C GLY A 14 -3.04 8.18 -25.41
N LYS A 15 -2.41 7.04 -25.12
CA LYS A 15 -2.90 6.10 -24.09
C LYS A 15 -1.73 5.63 -23.23
N LYS A 16 -1.52 6.27 -22.08
CA LYS A 16 -0.67 5.71 -21.00
C LYS A 16 -1.18 4.29 -20.71
N ARG A 17 -0.43 3.28 -21.14
CA ARG A 17 -0.78 1.88 -20.92
C ARG A 17 -0.82 1.64 -19.40
N VAL A 18 -2.03 1.51 -18.85
CA VAL A 18 -2.21 1.20 -17.42
C VAL A 18 -1.55 -0.15 -17.14
N THR A 19 -0.53 -0.14 -16.29
CA THR A 19 0.22 -1.35 -15.94
C THR A 19 -0.64 -2.30 -15.11
N LYS A 20 -0.29 -3.60 -15.09
CA LYS A 20 -0.96 -4.59 -14.22
C LYS A 20 -0.93 -4.15 -12.75
N ARG A 21 0.20 -3.58 -12.31
CA ARG A 21 0.39 -3.00 -10.98
C ARG A 21 -0.60 -1.88 -10.68
N GLN A 22 -0.74 -0.91 -11.57
CA GLN A 22 -1.69 0.19 -11.39
C GLN A 22 -3.14 -0.28 -11.30
N ARG A 23 -3.54 -1.26 -12.12
CA ARG A 23 -4.89 -1.85 -12.02
C ARG A 23 -5.11 -2.53 -10.67
N PHE A 24 -4.15 -3.35 -10.24
CA PHE A 24 -4.23 -4.03 -8.95
C PHE A 24 -4.36 -3.03 -7.79
N LEU A 25 -3.51 -2.00 -7.75
CA LEU A 25 -3.55 -0.98 -6.70
C LEU A 25 -4.86 -0.18 -6.72
N ALA A 26 -5.39 0.15 -7.90
CA ALA A 26 -6.68 0.84 -8.03
C ALA A 26 -7.86 -0.03 -7.56
N GLU A 27 -7.81 -1.34 -7.74
CA GLU A 27 -8.84 -2.25 -7.21
C GLU A 27 -8.71 -2.40 -5.71
N MET A 28 -7.50 -2.54 -5.18
CA MET A 28 -7.29 -2.62 -3.73
C MET A 28 -7.71 -1.34 -3.00
N GLU A 29 -7.51 -0.17 -3.61
CA GLU A 29 -7.98 1.11 -3.05
C GLU A 29 -9.50 1.11 -2.78
N LYS A 30 -10.30 0.41 -3.62
CA LYS A 30 -11.76 0.29 -3.46
C LYS A 30 -12.17 -0.83 -2.50
N VAL A 31 -11.33 -1.85 -2.39
CA VAL A 31 -11.64 -3.06 -1.62
C VAL A 31 -11.30 -2.86 -0.15
N VAL A 32 -10.16 -2.26 0.17
CA VAL A 32 -9.70 -2.09 1.54
C VAL A 32 -10.56 -1.06 2.28
N PRO A 33 -11.09 -1.38 3.49
CA PRO A 33 -11.93 -0.46 4.25
C PRO A 33 -11.09 0.57 5.02
N TRP A 34 -10.37 1.45 4.31
CA TRP A 34 -9.37 2.36 4.89
C TRP A 34 -9.84 3.10 6.13
N GLN A 35 -11.01 3.73 6.09
CA GLN A 35 -11.53 4.52 7.21
C GLN A 35 -11.74 3.69 8.50
N ARG A 36 -12.16 2.44 8.38
CA ARG A 36 -12.30 1.54 9.55
C ARG A 36 -10.93 1.20 10.14
N LEU A 37 -9.97 0.88 9.27
CA LEU A 37 -8.61 0.56 9.68
C LEU A 37 -7.91 1.77 10.33
N LEU A 38 -8.07 2.96 9.75
CA LEU A 38 -7.54 4.21 10.32
C LEU A 38 -8.14 4.49 11.69
N SER A 39 -9.44 4.30 11.87
CA SER A 39 -10.12 4.49 13.17
C SER A 39 -9.63 3.50 14.22
N ALA A 40 -9.32 2.26 13.83
CA ALA A 40 -8.78 1.26 14.74
C ALA A 40 -7.33 1.56 15.19
N ILE A 41 -6.50 2.12 14.30
CA ILE A 41 -5.08 2.41 14.59
C ILE A 41 -4.91 3.80 15.23
N GLY A 42 -5.76 4.76 14.89
CA GLY A 42 -5.68 6.17 15.29
C GLY A 42 -5.38 6.41 16.77
N PRO A 43 -6.04 5.71 17.72
CA PRO A 43 -5.79 5.87 19.16
C PRO A 43 -4.35 5.53 19.59
N HIS A 44 -3.67 4.67 18.83
CA HIS A 44 -2.32 4.18 19.12
C HIS A 44 -1.24 4.96 18.35
N TYR A 45 -1.62 5.68 17.30
CA TYR A 45 -0.66 6.38 16.45
C TYR A 45 -0.15 7.67 17.12
N PRO A 46 1.17 7.94 17.10
CA PRO A 46 1.72 9.16 17.69
C PRO A 46 1.11 10.41 17.04
N ARG A 47 0.73 11.40 17.87
CA ARG A 47 0.11 12.66 17.42
C ARG A 47 1.12 13.79 17.17
N GLY A 48 2.41 13.54 17.35
CA GLY A 48 3.45 14.53 17.11
C GLY A 48 3.51 15.66 18.15
N GLU A 49 3.16 15.37 19.40
CA GLU A 49 3.12 16.38 20.48
C GLU A 49 4.51 16.93 20.84
N ARG A 50 5.60 16.26 20.45
CA ARG A 50 6.98 16.75 20.58
C ARG A 50 7.85 16.28 19.40
N GLY A 51 8.46 17.22 18.67
CA GLY A 51 9.44 16.94 17.60
C GLY A 51 8.88 17.08 16.18
N ARG A 52 9.58 16.48 15.21
CA ARG A 52 9.12 16.43 13.80
C ARG A 52 7.75 15.73 13.75
N PRO A 53 6.75 16.29 13.05
CA PRO A 53 5.46 15.66 12.94
C PRO A 53 5.62 14.24 12.36
N PRO A 54 4.93 13.24 12.93
CA PRO A 54 4.95 11.89 12.39
C PRO A 54 4.34 11.90 10.98
N ILE A 55 4.80 10.98 10.15
CA ILE A 55 4.24 10.76 8.83
C ILE A 55 2.74 10.47 8.97
N GLY A 56 1.91 10.92 8.03
CA GLY A 56 0.47 10.68 8.11
C GLY A 56 0.13 9.20 8.27
N LEU A 57 -0.71 8.85 9.25
CA LEU A 57 -1.13 7.47 9.54
C LEU A 57 -1.66 6.77 8.28
N GLU A 58 -2.44 7.50 7.49
CA GLU A 58 -3.02 7.00 6.25
C GLU A 58 -1.98 6.60 5.21
N ARG A 59 -0.89 7.37 5.08
CA ARG A 59 0.26 7.03 4.23
C ARG A 59 0.96 5.78 4.77
N MET A 60 1.29 5.75 6.05
CA MET A 60 1.97 4.62 6.68
C MET A 60 1.18 3.32 6.54
N LEU A 61 -0.15 3.40 6.66
CA LEU A 61 -1.03 2.26 6.46
C LEU A 61 -0.97 1.76 5.01
N ARG A 62 -1.08 2.64 4.00
CA ARG A 62 -0.97 2.21 2.59
C ARG A 62 0.37 1.60 2.27
N ILE A 63 1.45 2.15 2.80
CA ILE A 63 2.80 1.59 2.64
C ILE A 63 2.88 0.19 3.27
N TYR A 64 2.33 0.02 4.47
CA TYR A 64 2.26 -1.30 5.10
C TYR A 64 1.49 -2.32 4.24
N PHE A 65 0.37 -1.94 3.63
CA PHE A 65 -0.35 -2.83 2.70
C PHE A 65 0.46 -3.18 1.45
N LEU A 66 1.22 -2.23 0.88
CA LEU A 66 2.16 -2.54 -0.20
C LEU A 66 3.19 -3.58 0.25
N GLN A 67 3.72 -3.43 1.46
CA GLN A 67 4.64 -4.42 2.04
C GLN A 67 4.03 -5.83 2.06
N GLN A 68 2.79 -5.95 2.55
CA GLN A 68 2.09 -7.23 2.67
C GLN A 68 1.74 -7.85 1.32
N TRP A 69 1.26 -7.07 0.35
CA TRP A 69 0.85 -7.59 -0.95
C TRP A 69 2.01 -8.04 -1.83
N TYR A 70 3.15 -7.36 -1.73
CA TYR A 70 4.33 -7.69 -2.53
C TYR A 70 5.36 -8.53 -1.77
N GLY A 71 5.10 -8.86 -0.50
CA GLY A 71 5.99 -9.68 0.33
C GLY A 71 7.37 -9.06 0.54
N LEU A 72 7.41 -7.72 0.70
CA LEU A 72 8.66 -6.96 0.74
C LEU A 72 9.21 -6.88 2.18
N SER A 73 10.53 -6.90 2.32
CA SER A 73 11.21 -6.48 3.56
C SER A 73 11.05 -4.97 3.77
N ASP A 74 11.44 -4.46 4.94
CA ASP A 74 11.39 -3.01 5.19
C ASP A 74 12.31 -2.25 4.21
N GLU A 75 13.53 -2.76 3.96
CA GLU A 75 14.47 -2.24 2.94
C GLU A 75 13.93 -2.40 1.52
N GLY A 76 13.40 -3.57 1.17
CA GLY A 76 12.85 -3.81 -0.17
C GLY A 76 11.61 -2.95 -0.47
N LEU A 77 10.87 -2.53 0.56
CA LEU A 77 9.76 -1.60 0.41
C LEU A 77 10.22 -0.17 0.18
N GLU A 78 11.25 0.28 0.90
CA GLU A 78 11.92 1.56 0.68
C GLU A 78 12.43 1.66 -0.77
N ASP A 79 13.20 0.68 -1.23
CA ASP A 79 13.70 0.60 -2.60
C ASP A 79 12.56 0.63 -3.63
N ALA A 80 11.51 -0.18 -3.40
CA ALA A 80 10.36 -0.24 -4.30
C ALA A 80 9.59 1.08 -4.40
N LEU A 81 9.53 1.86 -3.31
CA LEU A 81 8.92 3.20 -3.30
C LEU A 81 9.78 4.20 -4.07
N HIS A 82 11.11 4.15 -3.97
CA HIS A 82 11.98 4.97 -4.81
C HIS A 82 11.79 4.65 -6.31
N ASP A 83 11.79 3.37 -6.67
CA ASP A 83 11.76 2.92 -8.06
C ASP A 83 10.38 3.02 -8.73
N SER A 84 9.29 2.85 -7.97
CA SER A 84 7.95 2.72 -8.55
C SER A 84 7.05 3.93 -8.29
N MET A 85 6.87 4.76 -9.32
CA MET A 85 5.88 5.85 -9.31
C MET A 85 4.46 5.37 -8.98
N ALA A 86 4.08 4.15 -9.39
CA ALA A 86 2.75 3.61 -9.10
C ALA A 86 2.55 3.33 -7.61
N MET A 87 3.60 2.85 -6.92
CA MET A 87 3.56 2.59 -5.47
C MET A 87 3.56 3.90 -4.69
N ARG A 88 4.37 4.89 -5.11
CA ARG A 88 4.33 6.25 -4.54
C ARG A 88 2.97 6.91 -4.68
N ALA A 89 2.39 6.86 -5.89
CA ALA A 89 1.07 7.42 -6.16
C ALA A 89 0.00 6.74 -5.29
N PHE A 90 0.06 5.42 -5.12
CA PHE A 90 -0.85 4.71 -4.23
C PHE A 90 -0.67 5.11 -2.76
N ALA A 91 0.57 5.21 -2.28
CA ALA A 91 0.86 5.65 -0.92
C ALA A 91 0.58 7.14 -0.65
N GLY A 92 0.23 7.94 -1.67
CA GLY A 92 0.08 9.39 -1.52
C GLY A 92 1.39 10.09 -1.17
N ILE A 93 2.51 9.59 -1.70
CA ILE A 93 3.83 10.21 -1.57
C ILE A 93 4.06 11.14 -2.75
N ASP A 94 4.17 12.42 -2.46
CA ASP A 94 4.70 13.42 -3.38
C ASP A 94 6.13 13.78 -2.94
N LEU A 95 7.12 13.35 -3.73
CA LEU A 95 8.54 13.59 -3.45
C LEU A 95 8.92 15.08 -3.50
N ALA A 96 8.07 15.94 -4.07
CA ALA A 96 8.29 17.39 -4.01
C ALA A 96 7.98 17.97 -2.62
N VAL A 97 7.21 17.25 -1.79
CA VAL A 97 6.74 17.70 -0.47
C VAL A 97 7.40 16.90 0.64
N GLU A 98 7.49 15.57 0.51
CA GLU A 98 8.00 14.68 1.55
C GLU A 98 8.72 13.45 0.95
N ASP A 99 9.79 13.01 1.62
CA ASP A 99 10.59 11.86 1.19
C ASP A 99 9.94 10.51 1.54
N VAL A 100 10.43 9.44 0.90
CA VAL A 100 10.07 8.06 1.23
C VAL A 100 10.50 7.76 2.68
N PRO A 101 9.65 7.11 3.49
CA PRO A 101 10.07 6.67 4.82
C PRO A 101 11.15 5.61 4.72
N ASP A 102 12.25 5.79 5.45
CA ASP A 102 13.31 4.79 5.54
C ASP A 102 12.82 3.49 6.22
N ALA A 103 13.57 2.40 6.00
CA ALA A 103 13.29 1.08 6.55
C ALA A 103 13.12 1.09 8.08
N THR A 104 13.83 1.97 8.80
CA THR A 104 13.71 2.06 10.26
C THR A 104 12.38 2.67 10.70
N THR A 105 11.84 3.59 9.93
CA THR A 105 10.53 4.22 10.12
C THR A 105 9.42 3.22 9.84
N LEU A 106 9.56 2.43 8.76
CA LEU A 106 8.67 1.33 8.43
C LEU A 106 8.65 0.26 9.53
N LEU A 107 9.83 -0.11 10.03
CA LEU A 107 9.99 -1.05 11.14
C LEU A 107 9.27 -0.58 12.42
N LYS A 108 9.40 0.71 12.78
CA LYS A 108 8.71 1.28 13.95
C LYS A 108 7.19 1.17 13.83
N PHE A 109 6.65 1.43 12.64
CA PHE A 109 5.21 1.29 12.41
C PHE A 109 4.76 -0.17 12.51
N ARG A 110 5.51 -1.11 11.96
CA ARG A 110 5.21 -2.55 12.10
C ARG A 110 5.21 -3.00 13.55
N ARG A 111 6.18 -2.53 14.35
CA ARG A 111 6.24 -2.81 15.80
C ARG A 111 5.01 -2.27 16.52
N LEU A 112 4.60 -1.04 16.24
CA LEU A 112 3.38 -0.44 16.78
C LEU A 112 2.13 -1.27 16.47
N LEU A 113 2.00 -1.76 15.23
CA LEU A 113 0.87 -2.62 14.86
C LEU A 113 0.89 -3.96 15.60
N ASN A 114 2.07 -4.56 15.81
CA ASN A 114 2.20 -5.83 16.49
C ASN A 114 2.02 -5.71 18.02
N GLU A 115 2.58 -4.66 18.64
CA GLU A 115 2.49 -4.39 20.08
C GLU A 115 1.05 -4.19 20.56
N HIS A 116 0.16 -3.75 19.68
CA HIS A 116 -1.26 -3.53 19.97
C HIS A 116 -2.19 -4.58 19.36
N ASP A 117 -1.64 -5.70 18.86
CA ASP A 117 -2.37 -6.76 18.16
C ASP A 117 -3.24 -6.23 16.99
N LEU A 118 -2.87 -5.09 16.42
CA LEU A 118 -3.60 -4.41 15.36
C LEU A 118 -3.47 -5.19 14.05
N THR A 119 -2.31 -5.80 13.78
CA THR A 119 -2.12 -6.65 12.59
C THR A 119 -3.24 -7.67 12.45
N ARG A 120 -3.55 -8.39 13.53
CA ARG A 120 -4.62 -9.39 13.54
C ARG A 120 -6.00 -8.76 13.34
N LYS A 121 -6.30 -7.67 14.05
CA LYS A 121 -7.57 -6.93 13.91
C LYS A 121 -7.80 -6.43 12.48
N LEU A 122 -6.75 -5.94 11.80
CA LEU A 122 -6.84 -5.47 10.42
C LEU A 122 -7.21 -6.62 9.46
N PHE A 123 -6.58 -7.80 9.62
CA PHE A 123 -6.91 -8.97 8.81
C PHE A 123 -8.30 -9.53 9.11
N ASP A 124 -8.73 -9.52 10.37
CA ASP A 124 -10.08 -9.92 10.75
C ASP A 124 -11.13 -8.99 10.14
N GLU A 125 -10.93 -7.66 10.17
CA GLU A 125 -11.81 -6.68 9.52
C GLU A 125 -11.91 -6.88 8.00
N ILE A 126 -10.77 -7.17 7.35
CA ILE A 126 -10.77 -7.49 5.91
C ILE A 126 -11.51 -8.81 5.66
N GLY A 127 -11.30 -9.81 6.51
CA GLY A 127 -11.98 -11.11 6.43
C GLY A 127 -13.50 -10.97 6.57
N ILE A 128 -13.97 -10.16 7.52
CA ILE A 128 -15.39 -9.85 7.73
C ILE A 128 -15.96 -9.16 6.49
N MET A 129 -15.31 -8.12 5.97
CA MET A 129 -15.77 -7.41 4.77
C MET A 129 -15.80 -8.31 3.53
N LEU A 130 -14.80 -9.17 3.34
CA LEU A 130 -14.80 -10.17 2.26
C LEU A 130 -15.94 -11.18 2.42
N CYS A 131 -16.25 -11.59 3.66
CA CYS A 131 -17.40 -12.44 3.95
C CYS A 131 -18.74 -11.74 3.66
N GLU A 132 -18.89 -10.47 4.05
CA GLU A 132 -20.08 -9.64 3.74
C GLU A 132 -20.30 -9.49 2.24
N ARG A 133 -19.21 -9.41 1.46
CA ARG A 133 -19.27 -9.33 -0.01
C ARG A 133 -19.42 -10.69 -0.70
N GLY A 134 -19.56 -11.79 0.04
CA GLY A 134 -19.67 -13.14 -0.52
C GLY A 134 -18.39 -13.68 -1.19
N LEU A 135 -17.27 -12.99 -1.02
CA LEU A 135 -15.96 -13.33 -1.57
C LEU A 135 -15.15 -14.09 -0.52
N MET A 136 -15.62 -15.27 -0.10
CA MET A 136 -14.84 -16.09 0.83
C MET A 136 -13.50 -16.50 0.20
N MET A 137 -12.40 -16.02 0.78
CA MET A 137 -11.13 -16.75 0.71
C MET A 137 -11.37 -18.11 1.37
N LYS A 138 -11.39 -19.18 0.56
CA LYS A 138 -11.21 -20.54 1.09
C LYS A 138 -9.88 -20.53 1.85
N LYS A 139 -9.93 -20.51 3.19
CA LYS A 139 -8.80 -20.94 4.02
C LYS A 139 -8.33 -22.26 3.43
N ALA A 140 -7.11 -22.27 2.87
CA ALA A 140 -6.45 -23.52 2.57
C ALA A 140 -6.36 -24.26 3.89
N HIS A 141 -7.22 -25.25 4.03
CA HIS A 141 -7.20 -26.21 5.11
C HIS A 141 -5.82 -26.86 5.04
N ARG A 142 -4.91 -26.46 5.94
CA ARG A 142 -3.69 -27.22 6.16
C ARG A 142 -4.17 -28.55 6.75
N GLY A 143 -4.32 -29.57 5.90
CA GLY A 143 -4.50 -30.95 6.34
C GLY A 143 -3.37 -31.27 7.32
N ALA A 144 -3.60 -31.92 8.46
CA ALA A 144 -4.27 -33.21 8.60
C ALA A 144 -3.72 -34.24 7.59
N THR A 145 -2.44 -34.54 7.72
CA THR A 145 -1.73 -35.76 7.31
C THR A 145 -0.41 -35.72 8.08
N SER A 146 0.01 -36.65 8.95
CA SER A 146 -0.50 -37.92 9.46
C SER A 146 0.16 -38.16 10.83
#